data_AF-A0A554N8Q8-F1
#
_entry.id   AF-A0A554N8Q8-F1
#
_cell.length_a   1.000
_cell.length_b   1.000
_cell.length_c   1.000
_cell.angle_alpha   90.00
_cell.angle_beta   90.00
_cell.angle_gamma   90.00
#
_symmetry.space_group_name_H-M   'P 1'
#
loop_
_entity.id
_entity.type
_entity.pdbx_description
1 polymer ?
#
loop_
_entity_poly.entity_id
_entity_poly.type
_entity_poly.pdbx_seq_one_letter_code
_entity_poly.pdbx_strand_id
1 'polypeptide(L)'
;MQRRVAAIYFAFFLVMAASAYSVIAVAEEPDIELAGEELSEGDTVTVNGQTYTVASIEAREEEGGGHGGGGGTTLVGQLSRTNDSFVYSAELANGSALSPTNASWAGQAAASSATIQDGDTVAFNGSQRTVSISDGSFALLDDAGNETASLGVGDRLDYRGNTTTVTEIGPGSATVVWGENYEVVVGNASDPDEFRVVQSFNVSQRLRGDADVENSTFTSEDGTEFVRYRNGSTQPLDEYLPTPDERTFAEGDTLTFRAAADLSVPANETTVANVSSDRVLLEWTGPRTTRTELTEGANATLGGQVHVAHFPDEDSVVLSTDTDAYQAQVERQDYYKERMNGLWGISILSGLAGVFVIGLAYLPTRG
;
A
#
# COMPACT_ATOMS: atom_id res chain seq x y z
N MET A 1 64.67 21.93 -45.29
CA MET A 1 63.70 22.91 -44.75
C MET A 1 62.51 22.24 -44.04
N GLN A 2 61.92 21.18 -44.61
CA GLN A 2 60.70 20.54 -44.07
C GLN A 2 60.76 20.09 -42.60
N ARG A 3 61.85 19.46 -42.14
CA ARG A 3 61.97 18.99 -40.74
C ARG A 3 62.02 20.10 -39.68
N ARG A 4 62.60 21.26 -40.03
CA ARG A 4 62.66 22.42 -39.11
C ARG A 4 61.31 23.11 -38.96
N VAL A 5 60.55 23.17 -40.06
CA VAL A 5 59.19 23.70 -40.07
C VAL A 5 58.23 22.76 -39.32
N ALA A 6 58.39 21.44 -39.49
CA ALA A 6 57.63 20.44 -38.75
C ALA A 6 57.85 20.52 -37.22
N ALA A 7 59.09 20.77 -36.78
CA ALA A 7 59.39 20.96 -35.36
C ALA A 7 58.69 22.18 -34.75
N ILE A 8 58.54 23.28 -35.50
CA ILE A 8 57.84 24.49 -35.05
C ILE A 8 56.33 24.21 -34.89
N TYR A 9 55.72 23.55 -35.88
CA TYR A 9 54.30 23.18 -35.80
C TYR A 9 54.04 22.15 -34.68
N PHE A 10 54.93 21.19 -34.50
CA PHE A 10 54.83 20.23 -33.39
C PHE A 10 54.89 20.95 -32.03
N ALA A 11 55.85 21.87 -31.84
CA ALA A 11 55.95 22.65 -30.61
C ALA A 11 54.69 23.50 -30.37
N PHE A 12 54.13 24.10 -31.43
CA PHE A 12 52.87 24.84 -31.34
C PHE A 12 51.70 23.95 -30.89
N PHE A 13 51.51 22.79 -31.53
CA PHE A 13 50.45 21.87 -31.15
C PHE A 13 50.63 21.29 -29.75
N LEU A 14 51.87 21.05 -29.32
CA LEU A 14 52.18 20.61 -27.96
C LEU A 14 51.78 21.67 -26.93
N VAL A 15 52.12 22.94 -27.18
CA VAL A 15 51.72 24.06 -26.30
C VAL A 15 50.20 24.20 -26.24
N MET A 16 49.50 24.07 -27.37
CA MET A 16 48.03 24.11 -27.42
C MET A 16 47.40 22.96 -26.61
N ALA A 17 47.91 21.74 -26.77
CA ALA A 17 47.44 20.58 -26.01
C ALA A 17 47.69 20.74 -24.50
N ALA A 18 48.90 21.17 -24.12
CA ALA A 18 49.26 21.40 -22.72
C ALA A 18 48.43 22.54 -22.09
N SER A 19 48.11 23.58 -22.86
CA SER A 19 47.29 24.70 -22.41
C SER A 19 45.84 24.27 -22.19
N ALA A 20 45.24 23.52 -23.13
CA ALA A 20 43.89 22.98 -22.97
C ALA A 20 43.79 22.03 -21.78
N TYR A 21 44.78 21.13 -21.63
CA TYR A 21 44.85 20.20 -20.50
C TYR A 21 44.97 20.91 -19.15
N SER A 22 45.76 22.00 -19.07
CA SER A 22 45.91 22.77 -17.84
C SER A 22 44.60 23.42 -17.39
N VAL A 23 43.74 23.82 -18.33
CA VAL A 23 42.40 24.36 -17.99
C VAL A 23 41.48 23.24 -17.51
N ILE A 24 41.47 22.08 -18.18
CA ILE A 24 40.66 20.93 -17.77
C ILE A 24 41.04 20.47 -16.35
N ALA A 25 42.34 20.43 -16.04
CA ALA A 25 42.84 19.87 -14.78
C ALA A 25 42.51 20.69 -13.53
N VAL A 26 42.10 21.96 -13.69
CA VAL A 26 41.79 22.88 -12.57
C VAL A 26 40.32 23.32 -12.60
N ALA A 27 39.57 22.92 -13.63
CA ALA A 27 38.17 23.28 -13.76
C ALA A 27 37.31 22.37 -12.85
N GLU A 28 36.44 23.00 -12.06
CA GLU A 28 35.43 22.33 -11.22
C GLU A 28 34.04 22.58 -11.83
N GLU A 29 33.19 21.55 -11.81
CA GLU A 29 31.80 21.67 -12.25
C GLU A 29 31.03 22.56 -11.25
N PRO A 30 30.17 23.49 -11.70
CA PRO A 30 29.39 24.31 -10.78
C PRO A 30 28.34 23.47 -10.05
N ASP A 31 28.26 23.60 -8.73
CA ASP A 31 27.24 22.97 -7.90
C ASP A 31 25.86 23.60 -8.11
N ILE A 32 24.81 22.82 -7.81
CA ILE A 32 23.42 23.32 -7.76
C ILE A 32 23.12 23.73 -6.32
N GLU A 33 23.00 25.04 -6.09
CA GLU A 33 22.64 25.58 -4.77
C GLU A 33 21.22 26.13 -4.81
N LEU A 34 20.27 25.45 -4.16
CA LEU A 34 18.88 25.89 -4.10
C LEU A 34 18.51 26.48 -2.74
N ALA A 35 17.52 27.38 -2.74
CA ALA A 35 16.88 27.82 -1.52
C ALA A 35 15.96 26.70 -1.00
N GLY A 36 16.26 26.17 0.19
CA GLY A 36 15.50 25.12 0.83
C GLY A 36 16.24 24.58 2.05
N GLU A 37 15.54 23.82 2.87
CA GLU A 37 16.17 22.97 3.87
C GLU A 37 16.61 21.66 3.18
N GLU A 38 17.81 21.21 3.52
CA GLU A 38 18.32 19.91 3.12
C GLU A 38 17.79 18.88 4.12
N LEU A 39 17.08 17.87 3.62
CA LEU A 39 16.32 16.91 4.41
C LEU A 39 16.87 15.51 4.17
N SER A 40 17.12 14.77 5.24
CA SER A 40 17.48 13.36 5.21
C SER A 40 16.30 12.46 5.58
N GLU A 41 16.45 11.15 5.43
CA GLU A 41 15.43 10.19 5.86
C GLU A 41 15.07 10.37 7.34
N GLY A 42 13.76 10.43 7.63
CA GLY A 42 13.21 10.71 8.96
C GLY A 42 12.96 12.19 9.25
N ASP A 43 13.56 13.11 8.48
CA ASP A 43 13.31 14.55 8.66
C ASP A 43 11.91 14.94 8.21
N THR A 44 11.44 16.08 8.72
CA THR A 44 10.10 16.58 8.44
C THR A 44 10.11 17.99 7.88
N VAL A 45 9.26 18.24 6.89
CA VAL A 45 9.02 19.56 6.32
C VAL A 45 7.54 19.91 6.40
N THR A 46 7.22 21.16 6.72
CA THR A 46 5.83 21.63 6.78
C THR A 46 5.55 22.64 5.68
N VAL A 47 4.62 22.30 4.78
CA VAL A 47 4.21 23.14 3.64
C VAL A 47 2.73 23.44 3.76
N ASN A 48 2.37 24.73 3.80
CA ASN A 48 0.97 25.20 3.95
C ASN A 48 0.20 24.50 5.08
N GLY A 49 0.86 24.29 6.23
CA GLY A 49 0.28 23.64 7.41
C GLY A 49 0.16 22.11 7.30
N GLN A 50 0.72 21.50 6.25
CA GLN A 50 0.80 20.05 6.09
C GLN A 50 2.24 19.57 6.36
N THR A 51 2.41 18.69 7.34
CA THR A 51 3.69 18.08 7.67
C THR A 51 3.91 16.82 6.84
N TYR A 52 5.09 16.73 6.23
CA TYR A 52 5.58 15.60 5.47
C TYR A 52 6.84 15.06 6.13
N THR A 53 7.02 13.75 6.14
CA THR A 53 8.24 13.06 6.59
C THR A 53 8.93 12.45 5.39
N VAL A 54 10.25 12.62 5.28
CA VAL A 54 11.08 11.90 4.30
C VAL A 54 11.09 10.43 4.71
N ALA A 55 10.37 9.59 3.97
CA ALA A 55 10.18 8.18 4.26
C ALA A 55 11.33 7.31 3.76
N SER A 56 11.93 7.66 2.62
CA SER A 56 13.16 7.05 2.11
C SER A 56 13.83 7.93 1.05
N ILE A 57 15.13 7.73 0.86
CA ILE A 57 15.92 8.20 -0.29
C ILE A 57 16.68 6.99 -0.82
N GLU A 58 16.50 6.67 -2.09
CA GLU A 58 16.99 5.42 -2.67
C GLU A 58 17.58 5.65 -4.07
N ALA A 59 18.71 5.03 -4.34
CA ALA A 59 19.27 4.91 -5.68
C ALA A 59 18.51 3.86 -6.49
N ARG A 60 17.94 4.26 -7.64
CA ARG A 60 17.33 3.36 -8.62
C ARG A 60 18.23 3.25 -9.84
N GLU A 61 18.63 2.04 -10.18
CA GLU A 61 19.30 1.75 -11.45
C GLU A 61 18.26 1.70 -12.57
N GLU A 62 18.46 2.46 -13.65
CA GLU A 62 17.69 2.24 -14.88
C GLU A 62 18.32 1.10 -15.69
N GLU A 63 17.54 0.05 -15.99
CA GLU A 63 17.97 -1.03 -16.90
C GLU A 63 18.16 -0.48 -18.33
N GLY A 64 19.41 -0.19 -18.68
CA GLY A 64 19.80 0.29 -20.01
C GLY A 64 19.61 -0.79 -21.08
N GLY A 65 18.66 -0.55 -22.00
CA GLY A 65 18.50 -1.33 -23.22
C GLY A 65 19.70 -1.19 -24.17
N GLY A 66 20.28 -2.34 -24.53
CA GLY A 66 21.14 -2.65 -25.68
C GLY A 66 21.81 -1.50 -26.47
N HIS A 67 23.15 -1.60 -26.52
CA HIS A 67 24.11 -0.80 -27.32
C HIS A 67 24.62 0.50 -26.66
N GLY A 68 25.37 0.35 -25.56
CA GLY A 68 26.49 1.24 -25.23
C GLY A 68 26.17 2.59 -24.59
N GLY A 69 24.92 2.85 -24.19
CA GLY A 69 24.59 3.92 -23.24
C GLY A 69 24.49 3.34 -21.84
N GLY A 70 25.27 3.86 -20.89
CA GLY A 70 25.31 3.35 -19.51
C GLY A 70 23.95 3.48 -18.83
N GLY A 71 23.55 2.44 -18.08
CA GLY A 71 22.47 2.56 -17.10
C GLY A 71 22.86 3.63 -16.10
N GLY A 72 22.02 4.66 -15.96
CA GLY A 72 22.20 5.70 -14.96
C GLY A 72 21.59 5.26 -13.63
N THR A 73 22.27 5.61 -12.54
CA THR A 73 21.66 5.59 -11.21
C THR A 73 20.92 6.91 -11.02
N THR A 74 19.62 6.85 -10.73
CA THR A 74 18.79 8.03 -10.40
C THR A 74 18.34 7.92 -8.95
N LEU A 75 18.51 9.00 -8.18
CA LEU A 75 17.99 9.07 -6.82
C LEU A 75 16.48 9.33 -6.83
N VAL A 76 15.77 8.60 -5.99
CA VAL A 76 14.33 8.74 -5.78
C VAL A 76 14.07 8.88 -4.29
N GLY A 77 13.39 9.96 -3.92
CA GLY A 77 12.91 10.18 -2.57
C GLY A 77 11.43 9.85 -2.43
N GLN A 78 10.98 9.58 -1.22
CA GLN A 78 9.57 9.43 -0.91
C GLN A 78 9.22 10.32 0.28
N LEU A 79 8.26 11.21 0.11
CA LEU A 79 7.60 11.87 1.24
C LEU A 79 6.37 11.08 1.65
N SER A 80 6.13 11.00 2.95
CA SER A 80 4.90 10.46 3.52
C SER A 80 4.19 11.52 4.35
N ARG A 81 2.86 11.50 4.31
CA ARG A 81 1.99 12.35 5.14
C ARG A 81 0.84 11.53 5.66
N THR A 82 0.63 11.54 6.98
CA THR A 82 -0.52 10.90 7.64
C THR A 82 -1.55 11.95 8.06
N ASN A 83 -2.81 11.73 7.70
CA ASN A 83 -3.95 12.47 8.23
C ASN A 83 -4.70 11.56 9.22
N ASP A 84 -4.54 11.81 10.53
CA ASP A 84 -5.14 11.01 11.61
C ASP A 84 -6.68 11.13 11.71
N SER A 85 -7.26 12.14 11.08
CA SER A 85 -8.70 12.43 11.10
C SER A 85 -9.31 12.35 9.70
N PHE A 86 -8.80 11.46 8.85
CA PHE A 86 -9.42 11.22 7.55
C PHE A 86 -10.77 10.55 7.75
N VAL A 87 -11.83 11.10 7.13
CA VAL A 87 -13.17 10.53 7.16
C VAL A 87 -13.26 9.47 6.07
N TYR A 88 -13.44 8.22 6.49
CA TYR A 88 -13.77 7.11 5.62
C TYR A 88 -15.28 6.90 5.61
N SER A 89 -15.77 6.31 4.51
CA SER A 89 -17.17 5.96 4.36
C SER A 89 -17.34 4.55 3.80
N ALA A 90 -18.44 3.90 4.15
CA ALA A 90 -18.88 2.63 3.59
C ALA A 90 -20.39 2.61 3.41
N GLU A 91 -20.88 1.73 2.53
CA GLU A 91 -22.31 1.59 2.28
C GLU A 91 -22.78 0.17 2.62
N LEU A 92 -23.89 0.07 3.36
CA LEU A 92 -24.64 -1.17 3.51
C LEU A 92 -25.88 -1.10 2.62
N ALA A 93 -25.99 -1.95 1.63
CA ALA A 93 -27.17 -2.01 0.78
C ALA A 93 -28.37 -2.62 1.53
N ASN A 94 -29.58 -2.15 1.24
CA ASN A 94 -30.80 -2.75 1.72
C ASN A 94 -30.93 -4.19 1.19
N GLY A 95 -31.28 -5.14 2.06
CA GLY A 95 -31.30 -6.58 1.79
C GLY A 95 -29.92 -7.26 1.77
N SER A 96 -28.84 -6.54 2.09
CA SER A 96 -27.49 -7.15 2.13
C SER A 96 -27.24 -7.91 3.42
N ALA A 97 -26.38 -8.92 3.34
CA ALA A 97 -25.93 -9.66 4.50
C ALA A 97 -24.83 -8.90 5.25
N LEU A 98 -24.94 -8.86 6.57
CA LEU A 98 -23.99 -8.29 7.50
C LEU A 98 -23.43 -9.40 8.41
N SER A 99 -22.14 -9.70 8.25
CA SER A 99 -21.48 -10.74 9.05
C SER A 99 -21.16 -10.25 10.46
N PRO A 100 -21.29 -11.11 11.49
CA PRO A 100 -20.82 -10.80 12.85
C PRO A 100 -19.30 -10.60 12.95
N THR A 101 -18.52 -11.00 11.95
CA THR A 101 -17.07 -10.68 11.85
C THR A 101 -16.81 -9.25 11.40
N ASN A 102 -17.79 -8.62 10.77
CA ASN A 102 -17.68 -7.29 10.16
C ASN A 102 -18.39 -6.21 10.99
N ALA A 103 -19.41 -6.57 11.76
CA ALA A 103 -20.13 -5.64 12.59
C ALA A 103 -20.47 -6.22 13.97
N SER A 104 -20.31 -5.39 14.99
CA SER A 104 -20.74 -5.70 16.35
C SER A 104 -21.33 -4.48 17.05
N TRP A 105 -22.23 -4.75 18.00
CA TRP A 105 -22.93 -3.73 18.78
C TRP A 105 -23.30 -4.25 20.17
N ALA A 106 -23.67 -3.33 21.06
CA ALA A 106 -24.10 -3.69 22.40
C ALA A 106 -25.39 -4.53 22.39
N GLY A 107 -25.35 -5.69 23.05
CA GLY A 107 -26.49 -6.60 23.15
C GLY A 107 -26.68 -7.53 21.96
N GLN A 108 -25.74 -7.58 21.02
CA GLN A 108 -25.74 -8.54 19.91
C GLN A 108 -25.76 -9.98 20.44
N ALA A 109 -26.82 -10.73 20.13
CA ALA A 109 -27.07 -12.06 20.68
C ALA A 109 -26.81 -13.19 19.66
N ALA A 110 -26.97 -12.94 18.36
CA ALA A 110 -26.69 -13.96 17.33
C ALA A 110 -25.22 -14.06 16.90
N ALA A 111 -24.31 -13.44 17.67
CA ALA A 111 -22.87 -13.53 17.50
C ALA A 111 -22.22 -14.01 18.81
N SER A 112 -21.18 -14.83 18.70
CA SER A 112 -20.39 -15.32 19.83
C SER A 112 -18.91 -15.16 19.52
N SER A 113 -18.13 -14.94 20.56
CA SER A 113 -16.67 -14.89 20.48
C SER A 113 -16.03 -15.72 21.59
N ALA A 114 -14.81 -16.16 21.34
CA ALA A 114 -13.97 -16.80 22.33
C ALA A 114 -12.51 -16.46 22.09
N THR A 115 -11.73 -16.48 23.17
CA THR A 115 -10.28 -16.42 23.10
C THR A 115 -9.71 -17.82 23.27
N ILE A 116 -8.90 -18.23 22.30
CA ILE A 116 -8.08 -19.43 22.33
C ILE A 116 -6.70 -19.03 22.86
N GLN A 117 -6.19 -19.76 23.85
CA GLN A 117 -4.88 -19.50 24.44
C GLN A 117 -3.82 -20.43 23.84
N ASP A 118 -2.56 -20.00 23.90
CA ASP A 118 -1.42 -20.88 23.65
C ASP A 118 -1.49 -22.13 24.55
N GLY A 119 -1.25 -23.30 23.95
CA GLY A 119 -1.37 -24.60 24.61
C GLY A 119 -2.78 -25.18 24.71
N ASP A 120 -3.83 -24.47 24.27
CA ASP A 120 -5.19 -25.04 24.19
C ASP A 120 -5.25 -26.23 23.23
N THR A 121 -6.26 -27.08 23.37
CA THR A 121 -6.53 -28.16 22.42
C THR A 121 -7.81 -27.87 21.63
N VAL A 122 -7.74 -27.96 20.31
CA VAL A 122 -8.87 -27.72 19.40
C VAL A 122 -9.05 -28.86 18.41
N ALA A 123 -10.28 -29.04 17.93
CA ALA A 123 -10.55 -30.00 16.86
C ALA A 123 -10.23 -29.37 15.49
N PHE A 124 -9.43 -30.06 14.68
CA PHE A 124 -9.11 -29.63 13.33
C PHE A 124 -8.99 -30.82 12.39
N ASN A 125 -9.75 -30.80 11.30
CA ASN A 125 -9.85 -31.90 10.34
C ASN A 125 -10.11 -33.27 11.00
N GLY A 126 -10.98 -33.29 12.03
CA GLY A 126 -11.37 -34.50 12.73
C GLY A 126 -10.35 -35.06 13.74
N SER A 127 -9.25 -34.35 14.00
CA SER A 127 -8.26 -34.71 15.03
C SER A 127 -8.09 -33.59 16.06
N GLN A 128 -7.68 -33.92 17.29
CA GLN A 128 -7.30 -32.92 18.29
C GLN A 128 -5.91 -32.38 17.97
N ARG A 129 -5.73 -31.07 18.11
CA ARG A 129 -4.46 -30.37 17.87
C ARG A 129 -4.14 -29.46 19.04
N THR A 130 -2.86 -29.37 19.38
CA THR A 130 -2.36 -28.39 20.34
C THR A 130 -2.15 -27.06 19.64
N VAL A 131 -2.67 -25.99 20.21
CA VAL A 131 -2.52 -24.63 19.73
C VAL A 131 -1.13 -24.11 20.13
N SER A 132 -0.42 -23.53 19.16
CA SER A 132 0.85 -22.83 19.36
C SER A 132 0.69 -21.41 18.83
N ILE A 133 0.77 -20.41 19.71
CA ILE A 133 0.63 -18.99 19.35
C ILE A 133 1.87 -18.23 19.81
N SER A 134 2.60 -17.66 18.86
CA SER A 134 3.76 -16.81 19.12
C SER A 134 3.84 -15.68 18.10
N ASP A 135 4.02 -14.45 18.58
CA ASP A 135 4.27 -13.23 17.77
C ASP A 135 3.45 -13.13 16.46
N GLY A 136 2.11 -13.20 16.58
CA GLY A 136 1.20 -13.06 15.44
C GLY A 136 1.05 -14.32 14.57
N SER A 137 1.77 -15.39 14.90
CA SER A 137 1.58 -16.72 14.31
C SER A 137 0.60 -17.54 15.13
N PHE A 138 -0.32 -18.23 14.45
CA PHE A 138 -1.19 -19.24 15.04
C PHE A 138 -0.98 -20.55 14.27
N ALA A 139 -0.42 -21.55 14.96
CA ALA A 139 -0.16 -22.88 14.43
C ALA A 139 -0.92 -23.96 15.21
N LEU A 140 -1.19 -25.07 14.53
CA LEU A 140 -1.78 -26.28 15.09
C LEU A 140 -0.78 -27.43 15.02
N LEU A 141 -0.44 -27.97 16.18
CA LEU A 141 0.54 -29.04 16.34
C LEU A 141 -0.15 -30.41 16.50
N ASP A 142 0.50 -31.46 16.00
CA ASP A 142 0.16 -32.84 16.35
C ASP A 142 0.72 -33.25 17.72
N ASP A 143 0.42 -34.48 18.17
CA ASP A 143 0.88 -35.03 19.45
C ASP A 143 2.42 -35.16 19.54
N ALA A 144 3.12 -35.14 18.40
CA ALA A 144 4.58 -35.18 18.34
C ALA A 144 5.20 -33.76 18.32
N GLY A 145 4.37 -32.72 18.35
CA GLY A 145 4.79 -31.32 18.31
C GLY A 145 5.12 -30.80 16.91
N ASN A 146 4.77 -31.54 15.85
CA ASN A 146 4.97 -31.07 14.48
C ASN A 146 3.83 -30.15 14.07
N GLU A 147 4.17 -29.05 13.40
CA GLU A 147 3.18 -28.18 12.79
C GLU A 147 2.43 -28.90 11.68
N THR A 148 1.11 -28.78 11.71
CA THR A 148 0.20 -29.44 10.76
C THR A 148 -0.72 -28.48 10.02
N ALA A 149 -0.90 -27.28 10.56
CA ALA A 149 -1.53 -26.15 9.90
C ALA A 149 -1.04 -24.85 10.54
N SER A 150 -1.00 -23.79 9.74
CA SER A 150 -0.91 -22.41 10.19
C SER A 150 -2.21 -21.71 9.83
N LEU A 151 -2.72 -20.89 10.74
CA LEU A 151 -3.96 -20.14 10.62
C LEU A 151 -3.62 -18.66 10.66
N GLY A 152 -4.09 -17.93 9.65
CA GLY A 152 -4.11 -16.48 9.62
C GLY A 152 -5.43 -15.91 10.11
N VAL A 153 -5.45 -14.60 10.30
CA VAL A 153 -6.72 -13.87 10.47
C VAL A 153 -7.55 -14.02 9.19
N GLY A 154 -8.83 -14.39 9.33
CA GLY A 154 -9.71 -14.79 8.23
C GLY A 154 -9.93 -16.29 8.11
N ASP A 155 -9.01 -17.11 8.62
CA ASP A 155 -9.13 -18.57 8.51
C ASP A 155 -10.19 -19.14 9.45
N ARG A 156 -10.67 -20.34 9.11
CA ARG A 156 -11.72 -21.04 9.85
C ARG A 156 -11.21 -22.28 10.57
N LEU A 157 -11.75 -22.52 11.77
CA LEU A 157 -11.54 -23.75 12.53
C LEU A 157 -12.79 -24.13 13.31
N ASP A 158 -12.91 -25.42 13.63
CA ASP A 158 -13.97 -25.90 14.50
C ASP A 158 -13.58 -25.71 15.98
N TYR A 159 -14.37 -24.92 16.70
CA TYR A 159 -14.16 -24.65 18.12
C TYR A 159 -15.47 -24.84 18.88
N ARG A 160 -15.45 -25.69 19.92
CA ARG A 160 -16.63 -26.04 20.74
C ARG A 160 -17.86 -26.47 19.91
N GLY A 161 -17.63 -27.19 18.81
CA GLY A 161 -18.68 -27.67 17.92
C GLY A 161 -19.24 -26.62 16.94
N ASN A 162 -18.63 -25.43 16.87
CA ASN A 162 -18.99 -24.39 15.92
C ASN A 162 -17.87 -24.18 14.92
N THR A 163 -18.20 -23.93 13.66
CA THR A 163 -17.22 -23.41 12.69
C THR A 163 -17.01 -21.92 12.98
N THR A 164 -15.80 -21.56 13.37
CA THR A 164 -15.42 -20.21 13.82
C THR A 164 -14.42 -19.58 12.86
N THR A 165 -14.35 -18.26 12.84
CA THR A 165 -13.38 -17.48 12.06
C THR A 165 -12.40 -16.79 13.00
N VAL A 166 -11.10 -16.91 12.72
CA VAL A 166 -10.04 -16.17 13.42
C VAL A 166 -10.15 -14.70 13.03
N THR A 167 -10.29 -13.81 14.01
CA THR A 167 -10.47 -12.36 13.80
C THR A 167 -9.33 -11.52 14.35
N GLU A 168 -8.51 -12.10 15.22
CA GLU A 168 -7.35 -11.46 15.85
C GLU A 168 -6.36 -12.53 16.28
N ILE A 169 -5.06 -12.27 16.13
CA ILE A 169 -3.97 -13.07 16.70
C ILE A 169 -3.08 -12.12 17.47
N GLY A 170 -3.06 -12.28 18.79
CA GLY A 170 -2.24 -11.51 19.71
C GLY A 170 -1.09 -12.35 20.29
N PRO A 171 -0.32 -11.78 21.23
CA PRO A 171 0.73 -12.52 21.93
C PRO A 171 0.10 -13.62 22.80
N GLY A 172 0.37 -14.88 22.46
CA GLY A 172 -0.09 -16.06 23.20
C GLY A 172 -1.59 -16.34 23.16
N SER A 173 -2.36 -15.64 22.32
CA SER A 173 -3.80 -15.88 22.19
C SER A 173 -4.37 -15.45 20.84
N ALA A 174 -5.53 -16.01 20.47
CA ALA A 174 -6.26 -15.65 19.27
C ALA A 174 -7.76 -15.51 19.57
N THR A 175 -8.42 -14.56 18.93
CA THR A 175 -9.86 -14.34 19.06
C THR A 175 -10.58 -14.96 17.87
N VAL A 176 -11.54 -15.84 18.16
CA VAL A 176 -12.43 -16.44 17.16
C VAL A 176 -13.86 -15.95 17.33
N VAL A 177 -14.54 -15.72 16.21
CA VAL A 177 -15.93 -15.26 16.15
C VAL A 177 -16.75 -16.23 15.33
N TRP A 178 -17.98 -16.50 15.75
CA TRP A 178 -18.97 -17.28 15.00
C TRP A 178 -20.37 -16.79 15.29
N GLY A 179 -21.30 -17.12 14.40
CA GLY A 179 -22.68 -16.68 14.49
C GLY A 179 -23.37 -16.77 13.15
N GLU A 180 -24.65 -16.47 13.14
CA GLU A 180 -25.41 -16.29 11.91
C GLU A 180 -25.28 -14.85 11.42
N ASN A 181 -25.47 -14.64 10.12
CA ASN A 181 -25.47 -13.29 9.54
C ASN A 181 -26.72 -12.53 9.95
N TYR A 182 -26.70 -11.21 9.75
CA TYR A 182 -27.88 -10.37 9.78
C TYR A 182 -28.22 -9.90 8.37
N GLU A 183 -29.46 -9.56 8.13
CA GLU A 183 -29.93 -8.85 6.95
C GLU A 183 -30.15 -7.38 7.30
N VAL A 184 -29.61 -6.49 6.47
CA VAL A 184 -29.85 -5.04 6.57
C VAL A 184 -31.20 -4.72 5.96
N VAL A 185 -32.12 -4.16 6.73
CA VAL A 185 -33.49 -3.87 6.32
C VAL A 185 -33.78 -2.39 6.52
N VAL A 186 -33.94 -1.66 5.43
CA VAL A 186 -34.47 -0.29 5.44
C VAL A 186 -35.97 -0.33 5.18
N GLY A 187 -36.74 0.36 6.01
CA GLY A 187 -38.19 0.45 5.87
C GLY A 187 -38.59 1.15 4.57
N ASN A 188 -39.75 0.76 4.00
CA ASN A 188 -40.32 1.42 2.84
C ASN A 188 -41.01 2.74 3.27
N ALA A 189 -40.19 3.76 3.54
CA ALA A 189 -40.60 5.12 3.85
C ALA A 189 -40.06 6.08 2.78
N SER A 190 -40.71 7.23 2.62
CA SER A 190 -40.25 8.26 1.67
C SER A 190 -38.95 8.95 2.09
N ASP A 191 -38.65 8.92 3.39
CA ASP A 191 -37.49 9.56 4.01
C ASP A 191 -37.11 8.75 5.26
N PRO A 192 -36.50 7.55 5.08
CA PRO A 192 -36.13 6.71 6.21
C PRO A 192 -34.91 7.31 6.93
N ASP A 193 -34.97 7.39 8.25
CA ASP A 193 -33.90 7.85 9.14
C ASP A 193 -33.36 6.72 10.05
N GLU A 194 -33.86 5.50 9.86
CA GLU A 194 -33.46 4.31 10.60
C GLU A 194 -33.41 3.04 9.72
N PHE A 195 -32.57 2.09 10.12
CA PHE A 195 -32.54 0.75 9.55
C PHE A 195 -32.50 -0.31 10.65
N ARG A 196 -32.94 -1.51 10.31
CA ARG A 196 -32.88 -2.70 11.16
C ARG A 196 -31.83 -3.66 10.64
N VAL A 197 -31.11 -4.31 11.55
CA VAL A 197 -30.39 -5.54 11.25
C VAL A 197 -31.15 -6.68 11.90
N VAL A 198 -31.51 -7.69 11.10
CA VAL A 198 -32.35 -8.82 11.54
C VAL A 198 -31.59 -10.11 11.30
N GLN A 199 -31.46 -10.96 12.32
CA GLN A 199 -30.76 -12.24 12.20
C GLN A 199 -31.33 -13.09 11.06
N SER A 200 -30.45 -13.55 10.17
CA SER A 200 -30.77 -14.45 9.08
C SER A 200 -30.39 -15.89 9.45
N PHE A 201 -31.39 -16.73 9.66
CA PHE A 201 -31.19 -18.12 10.02
C PHE A 201 -30.65 -18.98 8.87
N ASN A 202 -29.67 -19.85 9.14
CA ASN A 202 -29.30 -20.91 8.21
C ASN A 202 -30.28 -22.08 8.31
N VAL A 203 -31.47 -21.92 7.70
CA VAL A 203 -32.57 -22.89 7.76
C VAL A 203 -32.11 -24.28 7.31
N SER A 204 -31.33 -24.37 6.24
CA SER A 204 -30.81 -25.65 5.73
C SER A 204 -29.94 -26.39 6.75
N GLN A 205 -29.09 -25.69 7.50
CA GLN A 205 -28.26 -26.29 8.54
C GLN A 205 -29.11 -26.74 9.73
N ARG A 206 -30.08 -25.91 10.15
CA ARG A 206 -31.00 -26.21 11.25
C ARG A 206 -31.82 -27.47 10.98
N LEU A 207 -32.45 -27.56 9.79
CA LEU A 207 -33.23 -28.73 9.41
C LEU A 207 -32.41 -30.03 9.36
N ARG A 208 -31.15 -29.97 8.90
CA ARG A 208 -30.25 -31.14 8.93
C ARG A 208 -29.86 -31.58 10.35
N GLY A 209 -29.84 -30.64 11.30
CA GLY A 209 -29.54 -30.90 12.70
C GLY A 209 -30.72 -31.47 13.49
N ASP A 210 -31.93 -31.44 12.92
CA ASP A 210 -33.16 -31.83 13.59
C ASP A 210 -33.67 -33.18 13.06
N ALA A 211 -33.65 -34.18 13.95
CA ALA A 211 -34.02 -35.56 13.64
C ALA A 211 -35.53 -35.80 13.50
N ASP A 212 -36.38 -34.80 13.74
CA ASP A 212 -37.83 -34.91 13.61
C ASP A 212 -38.36 -34.31 12.29
N VAL A 213 -37.58 -33.47 11.61
CA VAL A 213 -37.99 -32.74 10.40
C VAL A 213 -37.21 -33.12 9.15
N GLU A 214 -37.84 -32.98 7.99
CA GLU A 214 -37.18 -33.16 6.70
C GLU A 214 -36.12 -32.07 6.44
N ASN A 215 -35.09 -32.41 5.66
CA ASN A 215 -33.93 -31.53 5.40
C ASN A 215 -34.22 -30.38 4.40
N SER A 216 -35.48 -30.05 4.14
CA SER A 216 -35.92 -29.03 3.17
C SER A 216 -37.24 -28.41 3.57
N THR A 217 -37.44 -27.14 3.22
CA THR A 217 -38.75 -26.47 3.32
C THR A 217 -39.62 -26.78 2.11
N PHE A 218 -40.92 -26.53 2.22
CA PHE A 218 -41.81 -26.45 1.07
C PHE A 218 -42.62 -25.15 1.14
N THR A 219 -42.90 -24.58 -0.03
CA THR A 219 -43.70 -23.36 -0.17
C THR A 219 -45.13 -23.74 -0.57
N SER A 220 -46.11 -23.19 0.14
CA SER A 220 -47.53 -23.32 -0.21
C SER A 220 -47.92 -22.42 -1.40
N GLU A 221 -49.13 -22.59 -1.94
CA GLU A 221 -49.65 -21.75 -3.04
C GLU A 221 -49.73 -20.26 -2.66
N ASP A 222 -49.91 -19.94 -1.38
CA ASP A 222 -49.97 -18.58 -0.86
C ASP A 222 -48.57 -17.98 -0.55
N GLY A 223 -47.49 -18.72 -0.84
CA GLY A 223 -46.11 -18.28 -0.62
C GLY A 223 -45.56 -18.54 0.79
N THR A 224 -46.38 -18.99 1.73
CA THR A 224 -45.90 -19.35 3.08
C THR A 224 -45.00 -20.58 3.02
N GLU A 225 -43.82 -20.49 3.63
CA GLU A 225 -42.90 -21.61 3.80
C GLU A 225 -43.23 -22.44 5.03
N PHE A 226 -43.04 -23.75 4.91
CA PHE A 226 -43.34 -24.72 5.95
C PHE A 226 -42.19 -25.71 6.12
N VAL A 227 -42.05 -26.20 7.34
CA VAL A 227 -41.25 -27.37 7.69
C VAL A 227 -42.17 -28.59 7.74
N ARG A 228 -41.69 -29.73 7.21
CA ARG A 228 -42.40 -31.01 7.28
C ARG A 228 -41.74 -31.92 8.30
N TYR A 229 -42.53 -32.45 9.21
CA TYR A 229 -42.12 -33.48 10.16
C TYR A 229 -42.19 -34.86 9.51
N ARG A 230 -41.30 -35.77 9.95
CA ARG A 230 -41.24 -37.16 9.46
C ARG A 230 -42.49 -37.99 9.80
N ASN A 231 -43.29 -37.52 10.76
CA ASN A 231 -44.61 -38.09 11.09
C ASN A 231 -45.72 -37.66 10.11
N GLY A 232 -45.42 -36.78 9.15
CA GLY A 232 -46.35 -36.27 8.14
C GLY A 232 -47.01 -34.92 8.47
N SER A 233 -46.87 -34.37 9.67
CA SER A 233 -47.39 -33.04 10.01
C SER A 233 -46.52 -31.92 9.44
N THR A 234 -47.07 -30.70 9.37
CA THR A 234 -46.35 -29.51 8.90
C THR A 234 -46.53 -28.37 9.89
N GLN A 235 -45.53 -27.48 9.95
CA GLN A 235 -45.55 -26.27 10.76
C GLN A 235 -45.02 -25.10 9.91
N PRO A 236 -45.61 -23.90 9.98
CA PRO A 236 -45.06 -22.70 9.36
C PRO A 236 -43.60 -22.48 9.75
N LEU A 237 -42.75 -22.04 8.82
CA LEU A 237 -41.32 -21.88 9.06
C LEU A 237 -41.03 -20.81 10.13
N ASP A 238 -41.80 -19.73 10.14
CA ASP A 238 -41.73 -18.64 11.13
C ASP A 238 -42.11 -19.11 12.55
N GLU A 239 -43.03 -20.07 12.68
CA GLU A 239 -43.34 -20.70 13.96
C GLU A 239 -42.29 -21.72 14.40
N TYR A 240 -41.58 -22.35 13.46
CA TYR A 240 -40.50 -23.31 13.75
C TYR A 240 -39.22 -22.61 14.20
N LEU A 241 -38.89 -21.49 13.57
CA LEU A 241 -37.70 -20.72 13.87
C LEU A 241 -37.83 -19.98 15.21
N PRO A 242 -36.74 -19.82 15.97
CA PRO A 242 -36.75 -18.98 17.16
C PRO A 242 -36.94 -17.50 16.77
N THR A 243 -37.33 -16.66 17.72
CA THR A 243 -37.37 -15.20 17.52
C THR A 243 -35.99 -14.71 17.07
N PRO A 244 -35.88 -14.00 15.93
CA PRO A 244 -34.61 -13.48 15.46
C PRO A 244 -34.08 -12.41 16.42
N ASP A 245 -32.76 -12.38 16.59
CA ASP A 245 -32.09 -11.22 17.15
C ASP A 245 -32.22 -10.04 16.17
N GLU A 246 -32.59 -8.87 16.69
CA GLU A 246 -32.77 -7.68 15.88
C GLU A 246 -32.31 -6.42 16.60
N ARG A 247 -31.76 -5.49 15.82
CA ARG A 247 -31.34 -4.19 16.33
C ARG A 247 -31.75 -3.10 15.34
N THR A 248 -32.27 -2.00 15.85
CA THR A 248 -32.53 -0.79 15.08
C THR A 248 -31.43 0.22 15.34
N PHE A 249 -31.00 0.90 14.28
CA PHE A 249 -30.06 2.02 14.32
C PHE A 249 -30.67 3.21 13.58
N ALA A 250 -30.66 4.37 14.21
CA ALA A 250 -31.00 5.64 13.59
C ALA A 250 -29.74 6.37 13.10
N GLU A 251 -29.93 7.39 12.26
CA GLU A 251 -28.86 8.35 11.95
C GLU A 251 -28.25 8.94 13.23
N GLY A 252 -26.92 8.94 13.30
CA GLY A 252 -26.15 9.35 14.47
C GLY A 252 -25.85 8.25 15.48
N ASP A 253 -26.48 7.07 15.38
CA ASP A 253 -26.10 5.92 16.20
C ASP A 253 -24.72 5.37 15.80
N THR A 254 -24.08 4.67 16.73
CA THR A 254 -22.77 4.03 16.50
C THR A 254 -22.83 2.51 16.56
N LEU A 255 -21.98 1.88 15.75
CA LEU A 255 -21.65 0.46 15.81
C LEU A 255 -20.15 0.26 15.56
N THR A 256 -19.62 -0.88 15.95
CA THR A 256 -18.27 -1.27 15.53
C THR A 256 -18.39 -1.90 14.14
N PHE A 257 -17.71 -1.33 13.15
CA PHE A 257 -17.80 -1.79 11.77
C PHE A 257 -16.42 -1.91 11.10
N ARG A 258 -16.31 -2.91 10.23
CA ARG A 258 -15.15 -3.20 9.40
C ARG A 258 -15.57 -3.24 7.94
N ALA A 259 -15.18 -2.21 7.19
CA ALA A 259 -15.45 -2.11 5.75
C ALA A 259 -14.58 -3.06 4.90
N ALA A 260 -13.37 -3.36 5.36
CA ALA A 260 -12.44 -4.21 4.62
C ALA A 260 -12.89 -5.68 4.67
N ALA A 261 -12.81 -6.36 3.51
CA ALA A 261 -12.94 -7.80 3.44
C ALA A 261 -11.77 -8.51 4.13
N ASP A 262 -10.61 -7.84 4.16
CA ASP A 262 -9.43 -8.28 4.90
C ASP A 262 -9.66 -8.10 6.41
N LEU A 263 -9.77 -9.23 7.11
CA LEU A 263 -9.95 -9.26 8.56
C LEU A 263 -8.67 -8.90 9.34
N SER A 264 -7.54 -8.59 8.68
CA SER A 264 -6.39 -7.98 9.37
C SER A 264 -6.59 -6.49 9.65
N VAL A 265 -7.47 -5.81 8.89
CA VAL A 265 -7.76 -4.38 9.08
C VAL A 265 -8.76 -4.20 10.23
N PRO A 266 -8.40 -3.52 11.33
CA PRO A 266 -9.26 -3.46 12.51
C PRO A 266 -10.63 -2.85 12.21
N ALA A 267 -11.64 -3.28 12.97
CA ALA A 267 -12.94 -2.63 12.99
C ALA A 267 -12.85 -1.30 13.75
N ASN A 268 -13.63 -0.31 13.34
CA ASN A 268 -13.65 1.01 13.96
C ASN A 268 -15.04 1.31 14.51
N GLU A 269 -15.11 2.12 15.55
CA GLU A 269 -16.36 2.77 15.93
C GLU A 269 -16.82 3.65 14.76
N THR A 270 -18.02 3.39 14.28
CA THR A 270 -18.55 3.89 13.02
C THR A 270 -19.94 4.46 13.27
N THR A 271 -20.20 5.65 12.74
CA THR A 271 -21.48 6.35 12.88
C THR A 271 -22.36 6.07 11.66
N VAL A 272 -23.66 5.93 11.88
CA VAL A 272 -24.67 5.91 10.83
C VAL A 272 -24.85 7.35 10.34
N ALA A 273 -24.27 7.67 9.18
CA ALA A 273 -24.23 9.03 8.67
C ALA A 273 -25.52 9.42 7.93
N ASN A 274 -26.07 8.51 7.13
CA ASN A 274 -27.34 8.71 6.44
C ASN A 274 -28.03 7.38 6.15
N VAL A 275 -29.36 7.36 6.25
CA VAL A 275 -30.18 6.24 5.79
C VAL A 275 -30.98 6.68 4.56
N SER A 276 -31.04 5.81 3.56
CA SER A 276 -31.84 6.00 2.35
C SER A 276 -32.56 4.70 2.00
N SER A 277 -33.58 4.75 1.15
CA SER A 277 -34.40 3.58 0.80
C SER A 277 -33.61 2.37 0.28
N ASP A 278 -32.47 2.61 -0.34
CA ASP A 278 -31.62 1.62 -0.99
C ASP A 278 -30.35 1.27 -0.22
N ARG A 279 -29.86 2.17 0.65
CA ARG A 279 -28.60 1.96 1.38
C ARG A 279 -28.46 2.80 2.65
N VAL A 280 -27.57 2.34 3.52
CA VAL A 280 -27.11 3.04 4.73
C VAL A 280 -25.67 3.50 4.49
N LEU A 281 -25.41 4.79 4.67
CA LEU A 281 -24.07 5.37 4.68
C LEU A 281 -23.50 5.32 6.10
N LEU A 282 -22.32 4.73 6.22
CA LEU A 282 -21.54 4.63 7.44
C LEU A 282 -20.28 5.49 7.32
N GLU A 283 -19.92 6.21 8.37
CA GLU A 283 -18.72 7.03 8.42
C GLU A 283 -17.91 6.81 9.69
N TRP A 284 -16.58 6.79 9.55
CA TRP A 284 -15.65 6.72 10.68
C TRP A 284 -14.39 7.53 10.38
N THR A 285 -13.72 7.99 11.42
CA THR A 285 -12.43 8.68 11.31
C THR A 285 -11.29 7.72 11.56
N GLY A 286 -10.21 7.83 10.78
CA GLY A 286 -8.98 7.10 11.05
C GLY A 286 -7.77 7.68 10.32
N PRO A 287 -6.56 7.16 10.59
CA PRO A 287 -5.37 7.59 9.92
C PRO A 287 -5.38 7.21 8.44
N ARG A 288 -4.96 8.14 7.58
CA ARG A 288 -4.67 7.89 6.16
C ARG A 288 -3.30 8.41 5.80
N THR A 289 -2.39 7.51 5.45
CA THR A 289 -1.07 7.87 4.94
C THR A 289 -1.10 7.99 3.41
N THR A 290 -0.56 9.10 2.91
CA THR A 290 -0.34 9.37 1.49
C THR A 290 1.15 9.49 1.24
N ARG A 291 1.60 9.04 0.06
CA ARG A 291 3.01 9.10 -0.34
C ARG A 291 3.16 9.96 -1.59
N THR A 292 4.22 10.75 -1.65
CA THR A 292 4.60 11.56 -2.79
C THR A 292 6.02 11.20 -3.17
N GLU A 293 6.20 10.69 -4.39
CA GLU A 293 7.52 10.40 -4.92
C GLU A 293 8.23 11.70 -5.35
N LEU A 294 9.53 11.76 -5.10
CA LEU A 294 10.44 12.84 -5.48
C LEU A 294 11.48 12.26 -6.44
N THR A 295 11.76 12.98 -7.52
CA THR A 295 12.78 12.59 -8.51
C THR A 295 13.62 13.82 -8.84
N GLU A 296 14.91 13.63 -9.09
CA GLU A 296 15.84 14.72 -9.45
C GLU A 296 15.25 15.62 -10.54
N GLY A 297 15.15 16.92 -10.25
CA GLY A 297 14.64 17.94 -11.15
C GLY A 297 13.14 17.88 -11.46
N ALA A 298 12.42 16.92 -10.90
CA ALA A 298 10.98 16.77 -11.11
C ALA A 298 10.17 17.65 -10.14
N ASN A 299 9.00 18.08 -10.62
CA ASN A 299 8.07 18.87 -9.81
C ASN A 299 7.18 17.97 -8.96
N ALA A 300 7.17 18.20 -7.65
CA ALA A 300 6.24 17.62 -6.70
C ALA A 300 5.29 18.70 -6.15
N THR A 301 4.01 18.35 -5.95
CA THR A 301 3.03 19.27 -5.35
C THR A 301 2.80 18.92 -3.88
N LEU A 302 3.20 19.81 -2.98
CA LEU A 302 3.10 19.65 -1.53
C LEU A 302 2.25 20.79 -0.97
N GLY A 303 1.21 20.48 -0.19
CA GLY A 303 0.32 21.50 0.37
C GLY A 303 -0.29 22.46 -0.66
N GLY A 304 -0.42 22.06 -1.94
CA GLY A 304 -0.89 22.90 -3.04
C GLY A 304 0.18 23.82 -3.66
N GLN A 305 1.44 23.71 -3.24
CA GLN A 305 2.59 24.44 -3.76
C GLN A 305 3.52 23.51 -4.53
N VAL A 306 4.06 23.97 -5.65
CA VAL A 306 4.99 23.20 -6.48
C VAL A 306 6.42 23.38 -5.94
N HIS A 307 7.13 22.26 -5.80
CA HIS A 307 8.54 22.20 -5.44
C HIS A 307 9.29 21.39 -6.50
N VAL A 308 10.53 21.77 -6.81
CA VAL A 308 11.50 20.89 -7.48
C VAL A 308 12.32 20.16 -6.43
N ALA A 309 12.53 18.87 -6.63
CA ALA A 309 13.44 18.07 -5.81
C ALA A 309 14.84 18.09 -6.42
N HIS A 310 15.84 18.32 -5.59
CA HIS A 310 17.26 18.16 -5.93
C HIS A 310 17.92 17.30 -4.87
N PHE A 311 18.71 16.32 -5.28
CA PHE A 311 19.46 15.42 -4.42
C PHE A 311 20.94 15.80 -4.50
N PRO A 312 21.47 16.58 -3.53
CA PRO A 312 22.89 16.95 -3.49
C PRO A 312 23.81 15.72 -3.34
N ASP A 313 23.34 14.71 -2.62
CA ASP A 313 24.01 13.43 -2.40
C ASP A 313 23.00 12.27 -2.25
N GLU A 314 23.48 11.07 -1.92
CA GLU A 314 22.67 9.84 -1.84
C GLU A 314 21.71 9.80 -0.64
N ASP A 315 21.89 10.69 0.35
CA ASP A 315 21.21 10.64 1.65
C ASP A 315 20.37 11.90 1.96
N SER A 316 20.36 12.87 1.05
CA SER A 316 19.70 14.16 1.24
C SER A 316 18.88 14.61 0.04
N VAL A 317 17.84 15.39 0.32
CA VAL A 317 17.02 16.06 -0.68
C VAL A 317 16.73 17.50 -0.27
N VAL A 318 16.86 18.41 -1.22
CA VAL A 318 16.46 19.81 -1.10
C VAL A 318 15.17 20.02 -1.89
N LEU A 319 14.16 20.59 -1.23
CA LEU A 319 12.89 20.92 -1.85
C LEU A 319 12.80 22.44 -2.05
N SER A 320 12.96 22.89 -3.30
CA SER A 320 12.93 24.31 -3.63
C SER A 320 11.67 24.70 -4.38
N THR A 321 11.15 25.89 -4.11
CA THR A 321 10.04 26.47 -4.87
C THR A 321 10.51 27.27 -6.07
N ASP A 322 11.82 27.54 -6.16
CA ASP A 322 12.46 28.28 -7.24
C ASP A 322 12.91 27.32 -8.33
N THR A 323 11.94 26.88 -9.13
CA THR A 323 12.16 25.97 -10.26
C THR A 323 13.02 26.61 -11.34
N ASP A 324 12.90 27.93 -11.54
CA ASP A 324 13.63 28.67 -12.56
C ASP A 324 15.12 28.76 -12.20
N ALA A 325 15.44 29.00 -10.92
CA ALA A 325 16.81 28.96 -10.45
C ALA A 325 17.44 27.59 -10.68
N TYR A 326 16.75 26.49 -10.34
CA TYR A 326 17.24 25.14 -10.58
C TYR A 326 17.59 24.90 -12.06
N GLN A 327 16.65 25.20 -12.97
CA GLN A 327 16.87 25.02 -14.41
C GLN A 327 18.05 25.85 -14.90
N ALA A 328 18.19 27.10 -14.44
CA ALA A 328 19.34 27.93 -14.79
C ALA A 328 20.68 27.33 -14.31
N GLN A 329 20.71 26.60 -13.19
CA GLN A 329 21.94 25.93 -12.72
C GLN A 329 22.25 24.67 -13.51
N VAL A 330 21.23 23.88 -13.87
CA VAL A 330 21.36 22.73 -14.77
C VAL A 330 21.95 23.18 -16.13
N GLU A 331 21.42 24.26 -16.70
CA GLU A 331 21.96 24.83 -17.95
C GLU A 331 23.44 25.27 -17.81
N ARG A 332 23.85 25.77 -16.64
CA ARG A 332 25.26 26.11 -16.37
C ARG A 332 26.15 24.88 -16.32
N GLN A 333 25.69 23.78 -15.73
CA GLN A 333 26.42 22.51 -15.72
C GLN A 333 26.56 21.94 -17.14
N ASP A 334 25.48 21.96 -17.93
CA ASP A 334 25.52 21.49 -19.32
C ASP A 334 26.48 22.32 -20.17
N TYR A 335 26.44 23.65 -20.03
CA TYR A 335 27.39 24.54 -20.69
C TYR A 335 28.84 24.27 -20.26
N TYR A 336 29.08 23.98 -18.98
CA TYR A 336 30.38 23.58 -18.48
C TYR A 336 30.87 22.28 -19.11
N LYS A 337 30.02 21.23 -19.13
CA LYS A 337 30.31 19.93 -19.75
C LYS A 337 30.61 20.07 -21.24
N GLU A 338 29.84 20.87 -21.96
CA GLU A 338 30.09 21.14 -23.38
C GLU A 338 31.44 21.82 -23.61
N ARG A 339 31.80 22.82 -22.78
CA ARG A 339 33.12 23.46 -22.86
C ARG A 339 34.26 22.51 -22.53
N MET A 340 34.10 21.63 -21.54
CA MET A 340 35.11 20.63 -21.20
C MET A 340 35.30 19.61 -22.33
N ASN A 341 34.21 19.14 -22.92
CA ASN A 341 34.25 18.27 -24.10
C ASN A 341 34.97 18.97 -25.28
N GLY A 342 34.72 20.26 -25.49
CA GLY A 342 35.42 21.07 -26.48
C GLY A 342 36.93 21.17 -26.22
N LEU A 343 37.35 21.42 -24.98
CA LEU A 343 38.78 21.46 -24.60
C LEU A 343 39.45 20.10 -24.75
N TRP A 344 38.76 19.00 -24.40
CA TRP A 344 39.24 17.65 -24.67
C TRP A 344 39.43 17.41 -26.17
N GLY A 345 38.47 17.85 -26.99
CA GLY A 345 38.58 17.81 -28.45
C GLY A 345 39.82 18.55 -28.96
N ILE A 346 40.08 19.77 -28.48
CA ILE A 346 41.27 20.57 -28.85
C ILE A 346 42.56 19.86 -28.43
N SER A 347 42.61 19.31 -27.22
CA SER A 347 43.79 18.61 -26.69
C SER A 347 44.13 17.37 -27.54
N ILE A 348 43.12 16.54 -27.83
CA ILE A 348 43.27 15.32 -28.64
C ILE A 348 43.67 15.66 -30.08
N LEU A 349 42.96 16.59 -30.72
CA LEU A 349 43.25 16.98 -32.11
C LEU A 349 44.63 17.61 -32.25
N SER A 350 45.05 18.44 -31.29
CA SER A 350 46.40 19.03 -31.29
C SER A 350 47.47 17.95 -31.12
N GLY A 351 47.27 16.99 -30.21
CA GLY A 351 48.16 15.85 -30.03
C GLY A 351 48.30 15.02 -31.32
N LEU A 352 47.18 14.65 -31.95
CA LEU A 352 47.16 13.88 -33.20
C LEU A 352 47.78 14.66 -34.37
N ALA A 353 47.47 15.95 -34.51
CA ALA A 353 48.07 16.81 -35.53
C ALA A 353 49.59 16.91 -35.35
N GLY A 354 50.07 17.04 -34.12
CA GLY A 354 51.50 17.02 -33.80
C GLY A 354 52.17 15.71 -34.24
N VAL A 355 51.58 14.56 -33.91
CA VAL A 355 52.08 13.24 -34.33
C VAL A 355 52.07 13.10 -35.85
N PHE A 356 50.99 13.55 -36.52
CA PHE A 356 50.86 13.48 -37.96
C PHE A 356 51.90 14.35 -38.69
N VAL A 357 52.16 15.56 -38.20
CA VAL A 357 53.19 16.46 -38.72
C VAL A 357 54.58 15.83 -38.61
N ILE A 358 54.88 15.16 -37.48
CA ILE A 358 56.12 14.39 -37.33
C ILE A 358 56.14 13.22 -38.32
N GLY A 359 55.07 12.43 -38.39
CA GLY A 359 54.97 11.28 -39.29
C GLY A 359 55.22 11.65 -40.75
N LEU A 360 54.59 12.71 -41.26
CA LEU A 360 54.79 13.21 -42.62
C LEU A 360 56.22 13.73 -42.86
N ALA A 361 56.82 14.41 -41.88
CA ALA A 361 58.18 14.94 -42.01
C ALA A 361 59.27 13.85 -42.08
N TYR A 362 58.94 12.63 -41.64
CA TYR A 362 59.82 11.47 -41.62
C TYR A 362 59.40 10.35 -42.57
N LEU A 363 58.41 10.58 -43.44
CA LEU A 363 58.10 9.64 -44.52
C LEU A 363 59.31 9.48 -45.47
N PRO A 364 59.61 8.26 -45.94
CA PRO A 364 60.66 8.06 -46.93
C PRO A 364 60.25 8.72 -48.26
N THR A 365 61.08 9.62 -48.77
CA THR A 365 60.89 10.17 -50.12
C THR A 365 61.16 9.05 -51.12
N ARG A 366 60.14 8.60 -51.87
CA ARG A 366 60.39 7.78 -53.07
C ARG A 366 61.10 8.69 -54.08
N GLY A 367 62.36 8.37 -54.34
CA GLY A 367 63.17 9.00 -55.39
C GLY A 367 62.68 8.63 -56.78
#